data_AF-A0A7V9J8W4-F1
#
_entry.id   AF-A0A7V9J8W4-F1
#
_cell.length_a   1.000
_cell.length_b   1.000
_cell.length_c   1.000
_cell.angle_alpha   90.00
_cell.angle_beta   90.00
_cell.angle_gamma   90.00
#
_symmetry.space_group_name_H-M   'P 1'
#
loop_
_entity.id
_entity.type
_entity.pdbx_description
1 polymer ?
#
loop_
_entity_poly.entity_id
_entity_poly.type
_entity_poly.pdbx_seq_one_letter_code
_entity_poly.pdbx_strand_id
1 'polypeptide(L)'
;KVGKQISIEDAQLACKICCLNAFSILKSLIGDLDKVKRIVKITGYVNCDDAFTDHPKVINGASDFLIEVFGDLGRHSRVAVGVNSLPLNSPVEIDFIIQIQI
;
A
#
# COMPACT_ATOMS: atom_id res chain seq x y z
N LYS A 1 10.00 -9.91 -9.47
CA LYS A 1 10.68 -8.87 -8.68
C LYS A 1 10.56 -7.54 -9.39
N VAL A 2 10.25 -6.50 -8.63
CA VAL A 2 10.19 -5.12 -9.12
C VAL A 2 11.57 -4.66 -9.58
N GLY A 3 11.64 -3.91 -10.68
CA GLY A 3 12.87 -3.43 -11.30
C GLY A 3 13.56 -4.43 -12.23
N LYS A 4 13.12 -5.71 -12.24
CA LYS A 4 13.67 -6.76 -13.12
C LYS A 4 12.63 -7.41 -14.01
N GLN A 5 11.59 -8.00 -13.42
CA GLN A 5 10.50 -8.64 -14.18
C GLN A 5 9.20 -7.83 -14.15
N ILE A 6 9.07 -6.93 -13.17
CA ILE A 6 7.89 -6.12 -12.95
C ILE A 6 8.35 -4.66 -12.98
N SER A 7 7.71 -3.86 -13.82
CA SER A 7 7.99 -2.43 -13.91
C SER A 7 7.60 -1.71 -12.62
N ILE A 8 8.09 -0.48 -12.41
CA ILE A 8 7.67 0.31 -11.25
C ILE A 8 6.18 0.64 -11.37
N GLU A 9 5.72 0.92 -12.59
CA GLU A 9 4.35 1.29 -12.93
C GLU A 9 3.39 0.12 -12.63
N ASP A 10 3.74 -1.10 -13.04
CA ASP A 10 2.93 -2.29 -12.73
C ASP A 10 2.91 -2.57 -11.22
N ALA A 11 4.03 -2.34 -10.52
CA ALA A 11 4.09 -2.49 -9.07
C ALA A 11 3.26 -1.41 -8.34
N GLN A 12 3.16 -0.19 -8.88
CA GLN A 12 2.25 0.85 -8.39
C GLN A 12 0.78 0.45 -8.59
N LEU A 13 0.44 -0.19 -9.72
CA LEU A 13 -0.90 -0.75 -9.91
C LEU A 13 -1.20 -1.86 -8.90
N ALA A 14 -0.22 -2.72 -8.61
CA ALA A 14 -0.34 -3.72 -7.55
C ALA A 14 -0.56 -3.10 -6.16
N CYS A 15 0.06 -1.95 -5.87
CA CYS A 15 -0.19 -1.20 -4.63
C CYS A 15 -1.67 -0.80 -4.49
N LYS A 16 -2.33 -0.38 -5.58
CA LYS A 16 -3.77 -0.05 -5.58
C LYS A 16 -4.61 -1.28 -5.25
N ILE A 17 -4.25 -2.44 -5.80
CA ILE A 17 -4.92 -3.72 -5.49
C ILE A 17 -4.76 -4.06 -4.01
N CYS A 18 -3.56 -3.89 -3.42
CA CYS A 18 -3.35 -4.08 -1.98
C CYS A 18 -4.27 -3.16 -1.15
N CYS A 19 -4.41 -1.89 -1.53
CA CYS A 19 -5.30 -0.94 -0.84
C CYS A 19 -6.77 -1.37 -0.94
N LEU A 20 -7.24 -1.75 -2.14
CA LEU A 20 -8.62 -2.22 -2.35
C LEU A 20 -8.94 -3.48 -1.54
N ASN A 21 -7.98 -4.42 -1.47
CA ASN A 21 -8.11 -5.61 -0.63
C ASN A 21 -8.26 -5.24 0.86
N ALA A 22 -7.43 -4.31 1.35
CA ALA A 22 -7.51 -3.81 2.72
C ALA A 22 -8.86 -3.10 2.98
N PHE A 23 -9.35 -2.28 2.05
CA PHE A 23 -10.63 -1.59 2.19
C PHE A 23 -11.82 -2.56 2.19
N SER A 24 -11.76 -3.62 1.38
CA SER A 24 -12.79 -4.67 1.37
C SER A 24 -12.93 -5.33 2.75
N ILE A 25 -11.79 -5.70 3.37
CA ILE A 25 -11.76 -6.26 4.72
C ILE A 25 -12.20 -5.23 5.75
N LEU A 26 -11.71 -3.99 5.67
CA LEU A 26 -12.08 -2.93 6.60
C LEU A 26 -13.60 -2.68 6.55
N LYS A 27 -14.17 -2.57 5.35
CA LYS A 27 -15.60 -2.37 5.15
C LYS A 27 -16.43 -3.52 5.71
N SER A 28 -15.97 -4.77 5.59
CA SER A 28 -16.68 -5.91 6.18
C SER A 28 -16.69 -5.87 7.72
N LEU A 29 -15.68 -5.24 8.34
CA LEU A 29 -15.58 -5.08 9.79
C LEU A 29 -16.36 -3.88 10.33
N ILE A 30 -16.37 -2.75 9.61
CA ILE A 30 -16.95 -1.48 10.12
C ILE A 30 -18.25 -1.07 9.43
N GLY A 31 -18.65 -1.80 8.39
CA GLY A 31 -19.85 -1.57 7.56
C GLY A 31 -19.65 -0.52 6.47
N ASP A 32 -19.12 0.65 6.86
CA ASP A 32 -18.96 1.81 5.98
C ASP A 32 -17.57 2.45 6.10
N LEU A 33 -16.94 2.73 4.95
CA LEU A 33 -15.63 3.38 4.88
C LEU A 33 -15.68 4.86 5.30
N ASP A 34 -16.86 5.48 5.32
CA ASP A 34 -17.05 6.84 5.86
C ASP A 34 -16.71 6.94 7.36
N LYS A 35 -16.60 5.80 8.07
CA LYS A 35 -16.12 5.75 9.45
C LYS A 35 -14.59 5.87 9.57
N VAL A 36 -13.84 5.88 8.47
CA VAL A 36 -12.39 6.12 8.50
C VAL A 36 -12.13 7.57 8.87
N LYS A 37 -11.38 7.79 9.97
CA LYS A 37 -10.96 9.12 10.42
C LYS A 37 -9.59 9.51 9.91
N ARG A 38 -8.68 8.55 9.74
CA ARG A 38 -7.33 8.79 9.21
C ARG A 38 -6.65 7.48 8.83
N ILE A 39 -5.94 7.49 7.70
CA ILE A 39 -4.87 6.53 7.44
C ILE A 39 -3.66 6.98 8.25
N VAL A 40 -3.32 6.28 9.33
CA VAL A 40 -2.29 6.73 10.28
C VAL A 40 -0.89 6.39 9.75
N LYS A 41 -0.73 5.16 9.29
CA LYS A 41 0.54 4.63 8.79
C LYS A 41 0.30 3.56 7.74
N ILE A 42 1.18 3.52 6.74
CA ILE A 42 1.34 2.34 5.89
C ILE A 42 2.77 1.80 6.00
N THR A 43 2.92 0.48 5.85
CA THR A 43 4.21 -0.20 5.69
C THR A 43 4.19 -0.90 4.35
N GLY A 44 5.02 -0.46 3.41
CA GLY A 44 5.13 -1.06 2.08
C GLY A 44 6.36 -1.96 1.97
N TYR A 45 6.14 -3.21 1.59
CA TYR A 45 7.17 -4.20 1.32
C TYR A 45 7.23 -4.44 -0.19
N VAL A 46 8.40 -4.24 -0.80
CA VAL A 46 8.59 -4.39 -2.25
C VAL A 46 9.48 -5.60 -2.51
N ASN A 47 8.98 -6.58 -3.26
CA ASN A 47 9.75 -7.76 -3.65
C ASN A 47 10.72 -7.39 -4.79
N CYS A 48 11.97 -7.09 -4.43
CA CYS A 48 13.02 -6.61 -5.32
C CYS A 48 14.32 -7.39 -5.12
N ASP A 49 15.36 -7.07 -5.89
CA ASP A 49 16.72 -7.53 -5.62
C ASP A 49 17.48 -6.52 -4.75
N ASP A 50 18.68 -6.90 -4.33
CA ASP A 50 19.51 -6.12 -3.41
C ASP A 50 20.00 -4.79 -4.00
N ALA A 51 19.96 -4.63 -5.34
CA ALA A 51 20.40 -3.43 -6.03
C ALA A 51 19.28 -2.40 -6.22
N PHE A 52 18.02 -2.81 -6.10
CA PHE A 52 16.88 -1.92 -6.25
C PHE A 52 16.81 -0.91 -5.10
N THR A 53 16.62 0.37 -5.42
CA THR A 53 16.55 1.45 -4.41
C THR A 53 15.30 2.32 -4.52
N ASP A 54 14.49 2.12 -5.56
CA ASP A 54 13.32 2.92 -5.89
C ASP A 54 12.04 2.50 -5.13
N HIS A 55 12.17 1.84 -3.99
CA HIS A 55 11.03 1.43 -3.14
C HIS A 55 10.05 2.56 -2.85
N PRO A 56 10.49 3.80 -2.52
CA PRO A 56 9.56 4.91 -2.29
C PRO A 56 8.72 5.24 -3.53
N LYS A 57 9.27 5.11 -4.75
CA LYS A 57 8.51 5.34 -5.99
C LYS A 57 7.42 4.30 -6.17
N VAL A 58 7.69 3.03 -5.85
CA VAL A 58 6.69 1.96 -5.90
C VAL A 58 5.56 2.23 -4.92
N ILE A 59 5.89 2.54 -3.66
CA ILE A 59 4.88 2.76 -2.60
C ILE A 59 4.10 4.07 -2.79
N ASN A 60 4.55 5.01 -3.64
CA ASN A 60 3.71 6.12 -4.07
C ASN A 60 2.40 5.64 -4.71
N GLY A 61 2.38 4.48 -5.38
CA GLY A 61 1.14 3.93 -5.93
C GLY A 61 0.04 3.71 -4.89
N ALA A 62 0.41 3.35 -3.66
CA ALA A 62 -0.52 3.31 -2.53
C ALA A 62 -0.78 4.71 -1.98
N SER A 63 0.27 5.51 -1.77
CA SER A 63 0.12 6.81 -1.14
C SER A 63 -0.80 7.75 -1.93
N ASP A 64 -0.60 7.81 -3.24
CA ASP A 64 -1.37 8.67 -4.15
C ASP A 64 -2.82 8.19 -4.22
N PHE A 65 -3.05 6.87 -4.28
CA PHE A 65 -4.39 6.29 -4.28
C PHE A 65 -5.14 6.52 -2.96
N LEU A 66 -4.47 6.42 -1.81
CA LEU A 66 -5.07 6.71 -0.51
C LEU A 66 -5.50 8.18 -0.41
N ILE A 67 -4.69 9.10 -0.93
CA ILE A 67 -5.01 10.53 -1.00
C ILE A 67 -6.14 10.79 -2.01
N GLU A 68 -6.16 10.09 -3.14
CA GLU A 68 -7.25 10.16 -4.14
C GLU A 68 -8.60 9.76 -3.52
N VAL A 69 -8.63 8.68 -2.73
CA VAL A 69 -9.85 8.14 -2.12
C VAL A 69 -10.31 8.92 -0.89
N PHE A 70 -9.38 9.29 0.01
CA PHE A 70 -9.70 9.86 1.34
C PHE A 70 -9.32 11.33 1.51
N GLY A 71 -8.78 11.98 0.47
CA GLY A 71 -8.30 13.35 0.54
C GLY A 71 -7.24 13.54 1.62
N ASP A 72 -7.39 14.56 2.45
CA ASP A 72 -6.48 14.86 3.56
C ASP A 72 -6.42 13.74 4.62
N LEU A 73 -7.51 12.96 4.79
CA LEU A 73 -7.53 11.82 5.71
C LEU A 73 -6.66 10.66 5.21
N GLY A 74 -6.35 10.66 3.91
CA GLY A 74 -5.46 9.72 3.25
C GLY A 74 -3.98 10.02 3.44
N ARG A 75 -3.60 11.20 3.98
CA ARG A 75 -2.18 11.53 4.25
C ARG A 75 -1.68 10.80 5.49
N HIS A 76 -0.56 10.10 5.36
CA HIS A 76 -0.05 9.17 6.38
C HIS A 76 1.47 9.24 6.55
N SER A 77 1.95 8.75 7.69
CA SER A 77 3.35 8.33 7.82
C SER A 77 3.60 7.04 7.05
N ARG A 78 4.83 6.78 6.59
CA ARG A 78 5.12 5.53 5.87
C ARG A 78 6.53 4.99 6.08
N VAL A 79 6.64 3.68 5.84
CA VAL A 79 7.89 2.96 5.62
C VAL A 79 7.80 2.28 4.25
N ALA A 80 8.88 2.33 3.47
CA ALA A 80 9.01 1.63 2.20
C ALA A 80 10.34 0.88 2.19
N VAL A 81 10.28 -0.45 2.16
CA VAL A 81 11.47 -1.32 2.26
C VAL A 81 11.46 -2.42 1.21
N GLY A 82 12.67 -2.81 0.81
CA GLY A 82 12.88 -3.98 -0.04
C GLY A 82 12.87 -5.27 0.77
N VAL A 83 12.28 -6.31 0.19
CA VAL A 83 12.29 -7.67 0.74
C VAL A 83 12.66 -8.67 -0.33
N ASN A 84 13.31 -9.75 0.08
CA ASN A 84 13.82 -10.78 -0.83
C ASN A 84 12.72 -11.67 -1.44
N SER A 85 11.58 -11.78 -0.78
CA SER A 85 10.42 -12.49 -1.31
C SER A 85 9.17 -12.07 -0.55
N LEU A 86 8.02 -12.30 -1.18
CA LEU A 86 6.70 -12.17 -0.57
C LEU A 86 5.91 -13.45 -0.85
N PRO A 87 4.86 -13.74 -0.04
CA PRO A 87 3.95 -14.85 -0.31
C PRO A 87 3.42 -14.81 -1.74
N LEU A 88 3.28 -15.99 -2.35
CA LEU A 88 2.81 -16.16 -3.74
C LEU A 88 3.64 -15.39 -4.79
N ASN A 89 4.87 -14.97 -4.42
CA ASN A 89 5.71 -14.11 -5.24
C ASN A 89 5.05 -12.77 -5.63
N SER A 90 4.21 -12.22 -4.75
CA SER A 90 3.61 -10.90 -4.94
C SER A 90 4.70 -9.83 -5.21
N PRO A 91 4.45 -8.84 -6.08
CA PRO A 91 5.36 -7.71 -6.25
C PRO A 91 5.43 -6.80 -5.02
N VAL A 92 4.30 -6.62 -4.33
CA VAL A 92 4.15 -5.70 -3.22
C VAL A 92 3.21 -6.30 -2.18
N GLU A 93 3.46 -6.00 -0.91
CA GLU A 93 2.55 -6.21 0.21
C GLU A 93 2.48 -4.93 1.05
N ILE A 94 1.30 -4.60 1.57
CA ILE A 94 1.09 -3.37 2.34
C ILE A 94 0.30 -3.68 3.61
N ASP A 95 0.86 -3.25 4.73
CA ASP A 95 0.23 -3.24 6.05
C ASP A 95 -0.25 -1.83 6.41
N PHE A 96 -1.34 -1.75 7.20
CA PHE A 96 -2.04 -0.50 7.49
C PHE A 96 -2.36 -0.35 8.98
N ILE A 97 -2.19 0.88 9.48
CA ILE A 97 -2.80 1.33 10.73
C ILE A 97 -3.83 2.40 10.37
N ILE A 98 -5.09 2.14 10.69
CA ILE A 98 -6.23 3.00 10.32
C ILE A 98 -6.99 3.39 11.59
N GLN A 99 -7.21 4.69 11.75
CA GLN A 99 -8.08 5.23 12.80
C GLN A 99 -9.52 5.22 12.29
N ILE A 100 -10.42 4.64 13.07
CA ILE A 100 -11.86 4.59 12.77
C ILE A 100 -12.69 5.29 13.86
N GLN A 101 -13.89 5.71 13.49
CA GLN A 101 -14.94 6.08 14.42
C GLN A 101 -15.70 4.83 14.85
N ILE A 102 -15.86 4.67 16.16
CA ILE A 102 -16.64 3.60 16.79
C ILE A 102 -18.09 4.06 16.90
#